data_AF-A0A951XYZ8-F1
#
_entry.id   AF-A0A951XYZ8-F1
#
_cell.length_a   1.000
_cell.length_b   1.000
_cell.length_c   1.000
_cell.angle_alpha   90.00
_cell.angle_beta   90.00
_cell.angle_gamma   90.00
#
_symmetry.space_group_name_H-M   'P 1'
#
loop_
_entity.id
_entity.type
_entity.pdbx_description
1 polymer ?
#
loop_
_entity_poly.entity_id
_entity_poly.type
_entity_poly.pdbx_seq_one_letter_code
_entity_poly.pdbx_strand_id
1 'polypeptide(L)'
;MRAGLFARRAFLAVFALAAPVVSLAQPSAGPNPAEPALQTTEPRAASPIRFEDDFSAPANPLADAVDPARWVRWRGVALVVDLDARSQPTALLLEGEPDTVLMSRPIDLGDDAAVKVSFYAAPVEHRAGGALVVECVWADGGLTLVEAASRRESDGYELYVAALPAEALRHGVQLRFSLRGEADWLIDDVRLFAARISLLVQGRPGVATALEVHPADLEGQGGGQPPFVRYYDAPAVISVTAPLRSGRRAFQRWLLDGACVGDADGRAVEQIVADAVALADYALLGDMNGDGRVDQFDLDAFVLAMIDPQTYAERHPELDRLRRGDFNGDGVLNRGDINQFVEALLEP
;
A
#
# COMPACT_ATOMS: atom_id res chain seq x y z
N MET A 1 48.04 -1.21 -20.93
CA MET A 1 47.33 -2.12 -20.00
C MET A 1 45.87 -1.67 -19.94
N ARG A 2 44.97 -2.42 -20.58
CA ARG A 2 43.52 -2.21 -20.53
C ARG A 2 42.95 -3.21 -19.53
N ALA A 3 42.31 -2.74 -18.47
CA ALA A 3 41.57 -3.58 -17.52
C ALA A 3 40.07 -3.44 -17.83
N GLY A 4 39.43 -4.56 -18.15
CA GLY A 4 38.02 -4.65 -18.51
C GLY A 4 37.10 -4.61 -17.28
N LEU A 5 35.96 -3.94 -17.45
CA LEU A 5 34.84 -4.01 -16.52
C LEU A 5 33.91 -5.13 -17.00
N PHE A 6 33.88 -6.24 -16.27
CA PHE A 6 32.91 -7.32 -16.47
C PHE A 6 31.56 -6.87 -15.91
N ALA A 7 30.58 -6.62 -16.79
CA ALA A 7 29.17 -6.58 -16.40
C ALA A 7 28.75 -8.00 -15.99
N ARG A 8 28.41 -8.17 -14.70
CA ARG A 8 27.83 -9.41 -14.19
C ARG A 8 26.43 -9.58 -14.78
N ARG A 9 26.27 -10.46 -15.76
CA ARG A 9 24.97 -11.01 -16.16
C ARG A 9 24.46 -11.85 -14.99
N ALA A 10 23.50 -11.32 -14.23
CA ALA A 10 22.69 -12.13 -13.34
C ALA A 10 21.86 -13.09 -14.20
N PHE A 11 22.09 -14.40 -14.05
CA PHE A 11 21.21 -15.43 -14.55
C PHE A 11 19.94 -15.40 -13.68
N LEU A 12 18.90 -14.71 -14.12
CA LEU A 12 17.57 -14.79 -13.53
C LEU A 12 16.84 -15.94 -14.22
N ALA A 13 16.34 -16.92 -13.45
CA ALA A 13 15.40 -17.90 -13.96
C ALA A 13 14.14 -17.16 -14.44
N VAL A 14 13.84 -17.26 -15.73
CA VAL A 14 12.74 -16.52 -16.34
C VAL A 14 11.47 -17.34 -16.23
N PHE A 15 10.49 -16.89 -15.44
CA PHE A 15 9.15 -17.44 -15.46
C PHE A 15 8.34 -16.79 -16.58
N ALA A 16 7.69 -17.61 -17.41
CA ALA A 16 6.83 -17.20 -18.51
C ALA A 16 5.38 -17.56 -18.16
N LEU A 17 4.42 -16.72 -18.52
CA LEU A 17 2.99 -16.97 -18.28
C LEU A 17 2.51 -18.10 -19.22
N ALA A 18 2.42 -19.33 -18.71
CA ALA A 18 2.02 -20.48 -19.53
C ALA A 18 0.49 -20.61 -19.61
N ALA A 19 -0.03 -20.91 -20.80
CA ALA A 19 -1.43 -21.29 -20.98
C ALA A 19 -1.76 -22.56 -20.16
N PRO A 20 -2.82 -22.58 -19.33
CA PRO A 20 -3.15 -23.75 -18.53
C PRO A 20 -3.71 -24.91 -19.38
N VAL A 21 -3.26 -26.13 -19.07
CA VAL A 21 -3.82 -27.37 -19.63
C VAL A 21 -5.14 -27.68 -18.92
N VAL A 22 -6.23 -27.73 -19.70
CA VAL A 22 -7.60 -28.02 -19.21
C VAL A 22 -7.70 -29.45 -18.70
N SER A 23 -8.22 -29.63 -17.48
CA SER A 23 -8.78 -30.90 -17.00
C SER A 23 -10.20 -30.65 -16.53
N LEU A 24 -11.18 -31.21 -17.24
CA LEU A 24 -12.61 -31.08 -16.95
C LEU A 24 -13.01 -32.04 -15.84
N ALA A 25 -13.43 -31.51 -14.70
CA ALA A 25 -14.30 -32.20 -13.75
C ALA A 25 -15.24 -31.20 -13.08
N GLN A 26 -16.53 -31.27 -13.39
CA GLN A 26 -17.58 -30.61 -12.61
C GLN A 26 -17.93 -31.46 -11.38
N PRO A 27 -18.40 -30.81 -10.30
CA PRO A 27 -19.63 -31.30 -9.70
C PRO A 27 -20.65 -30.18 -9.44
N SER A 28 -21.91 -30.61 -9.48
CA SER A 28 -23.11 -29.84 -9.19
C SER A 28 -23.20 -29.40 -7.73
N ALA A 29 -23.75 -28.19 -7.50
CA ALA A 29 -24.18 -27.73 -6.19
C ALA A 29 -25.60 -27.14 -6.30
N GLY A 30 -26.50 -27.61 -5.42
CA GLY A 30 -27.86 -27.11 -5.25
C GLY A 30 -27.91 -25.75 -4.53
N PRO A 31 -29.12 -25.21 -4.28
CA PRO A 31 -29.30 -23.80 -3.92
C PRO A 31 -28.92 -23.52 -2.46
N ASN A 32 -28.09 -22.49 -2.25
CA ASN A 32 -27.77 -21.95 -0.92
C ASN A 32 -28.67 -20.71 -0.63
N PRO A 33 -29.11 -20.48 0.62
CA PRO A 33 -30.12 -19.47 0.94
C PRO A 33 -29.52 -18.07 1.19
N ALA A 34 -30.25 -17.06 0.70
CA ALA A 34 -30.30 -15.64 1.09
C ALA A 34 -28.99 -14.97 1.58
N GLU A 35 -28.28 -14.32 0.65
CA GLU A 35 -27.32 -13.26 0.97
C GLU A 35 -28.05 -11.97 1.40
N PRO A 36 -27.59 -11.26 2.44
CA PRO A 36 -28.12 -9.95 2.81
C PRO A 36 -27.69 -8.89 1.79
N ALA A 37 -28.64 -8.03 1.41
CA ALA A 37 -28.50 -7.02 0.37
C ALA A 37 -27.27 -6.10 0.57
N LEU A 38 -26.41 -6.04 -0.45
CA LEU A 38 -25.36 -5.05 -0.61
C LEU A 38 -25.97 -3.64 -0.64
N GLN A 39 -25.63 -2.85 0.38
CA GLN A 39 -25.90 -1.42 0.40
C GLN A 39 -25.11 -0.73 -0.72
N THR A 40 -25.78 0.21 -1.38
CA THR A 40 -25.31 1.03 -2.49
C THR A 40 -23.97 1.71 -2.21
N THR A 41 -22.96 1.35 -2.99
CA THR A 41 -21.63 1.98 -3.01
C THR A 41 -21.71 3.37 -3.65
N GLU A 42 -21.45 4.41 -2.86
CA GLU A 42 -21.01 5.71 -3.39
C GLU A 42 -19.68 5.57 -4.16
N PRO A 43 -19.33 6.50 -5.08
CA PRO A 43 -18.17 6.35 -5.93
C PRO A 43 -16.87 6.38 -5.13
N ARG A 44 -16.31 5.18 -4.94
CA ARG A 44 -14.96 4.89 -4.44
C ARG A 44 -13.94 5.72 -5.24
N ALA A 45 -13.13 6.56 -4.61
CA ALA A 45 -12.08 7.28 -5.33
C ALA A 45 -11.09 6.27 -5.93
N ALA A 46 -10.92 6.32 -7.25
CA ALA A 46 -9.98 5.47 -7.97
C ALA A 46 -8.55 5.95 -7.72
N SER A 47 -7.61 5.01 -7.53
CA SER A 47 -6.18 5.29 -7.44
C SER A 47 -5.72 6.12 -8.65
N PRO A 48 -4.83 7.10 -8.49
CA PRO A 48 -4.47 7.99 -9.57
C PRO A 48 -3.72 7.21 -10.64
N ILE A 49 -4.26 7.27 -11.86
CA ILE A 49 -3.77 6.52 -13.01
C ILE A 49 -2.63 7.33 -13.66
N ARG A 50 -1.47 6.70 -13.81
CA ARG A 50 -0.26 7.27 -14.44
C ARG A 50 -0.18 6.96 -15.92
N PHE A 51 -0.76 5.83 -16.31
CA PHE A 51 -0.87 5.38 -17.68
C PHE A 51 -2.16 4.58 -17.80
N GLU A 52 -2.92 4.85 -18.85
CA GLU A 52 -4.10 4.07 -19.22
C GLU A 52 -4.17 3.98 -20.73
N ASP A 53 -4.39 2.78 -21.22
CA ASP A 53 -4.86 2.53 -22.56
C ASP A 53 -5.89 1.39 -22.52
N ASP A 54 -7.13 1.74 -22.82
CA ASP A 54 -8.25 0.80 -22.95
C ASP A 54 -8.43 0.33 -24.39
N PHE A 55 -7.50 0.72 -25.29
CA PHE A 55 -7.51 0.43 -26.72
C PHE A 55 -8.86 0.73 -27.38
N SER A 56 -9.58 1.75 -26.90
CA SER A 56 -10.80 2.22 -27.55
C SER A 56 -10.53 2.58 -29.00
N ALA A 57 -11.41 2.15 -29.89
CA ALA A 57 -11.33 2.53 -31.30
C ALA A 57 -11.18 4.05 -31.44
N PRO A 58 -10.20 4.54 -32.23
CA PRO A 58 -10.06 5.96 -32.44
C PRO A 58 -11.33 6.49 -33.10
N ALA A 59 -11.78 7.68 -32.68
CA ALA A 59 -12.94 8.35 -33.29
C ALA A 59 -12.79 8.54 -34.81
N ASN A 60 -11.54 8.52 -35.30
CA ASN A 60 -11.21 8.45 -36.71
C ASN A 60 -10.76 7.02 -37.09
N PRO A 61 -11.53 6.28 -37.91
CA PRO A 61 -11.18 4.92 -38.33
C PRO A 61 -9.97 4.85 -39.28
N LEU A 62 -9.41 6.00 -39.71
CA LEU A 62 -8.15 6.08 -40.46
C LEU A 62 -6.92 6.33 -39.56
N ALA A 63 -7.10 6.52 -38.26
CA ALA A 63 -6.00 6.66 -37.32
C ALA A 63 -5.36 5.28 -37.05
N ASP A 64 -4.06 5.29 -36.75
CA ASP A 64 -3.36 4.07 -36.35
C ASP A 64 -4.07 3.40 -35.17
N ALA A 65 -4.12 2.08 -35.19
CA ALA A 65 -4.72 1.20 -34.18
C ALA A 65 -4.14 1.39 -32.76
N VAL A 66 -2.99 2.04 -32.66
CA VAL A 66 -2.21 2.24 -31.44
C VAL A 66 -1.89 3.72 -31.32
N ASP A 67 -2.18 4.34 -30.17
CA ASP A 67 -1.94 5.77 -29.96
C ASP A 67 -0.42 6.07 -29.87
N PRO A 68 0.17 6.81 -30.83
CA PRO A 68 1.59 7.14 -30.80
C PRO A 68 1.98 8.11 -29.68
N ALA A 69 1.01 8.74 -29.01
CA ALA A 69 1.24 9.51 -27.79
C ALA A 69 1.49 8.60 -26.57
N ARG A 70 1.03 7.35 -26.60
CA ARG A 70 1.21 6.36 -25.52
C ARG A 70 2.26 5.32 -25.82
N TRP A 71 2.39 4.91 -27.09
CA TRP A 71 3.29 3.84 -27.52
C TRP A 71 4.38 4.38 -28.45
N VAL A 72 5.60 3.85 -28.33
CA VAL A 72 6.76 4.31 -29.12
C VAL A 72 7.23 3.28 -30.14
N ARG A 73 6.90 2.00 -29.92
CA ARG A 73 7.26 0.92 -30.82
C ARG A 73 6.20 -0.17 -30.75
N TRP A 74 5.68 -0.53 -31.90
CA TRP A 74 4.75 -1.63 -32.05
C TRP A 74 5.02 -2.40 -33.34
N ARG A 75 4.92 -3.72 -33.27
CA ARG A 75 5.07 -4.63 -34.42
C ARG A 75 4.30 -5.91 -34.11
N GLY A 76 3.66 -6.50 -35.13
CA GLY A 76 2.81 -7.68 -34.95
C GLY A 76 1.63 -7.39 -34.02
N VAL A 77 1.06 -6.18 -34.11
CA VAL A 77 -0.10 -5.79 -33.31
C VAL A 77 -1.21 -5.25 -34.20
N ALA A 78 -2.45 -5.53 -33.84
CA ALA A 78 -3.63 -5.04 -34.52
C ALA A 78 -4.74 -4.74 -33.52
N LEU A 79 -5.50 -3.67 -33.73
CA LEU A 79 -6.73 -3.45 -32.99
C LEU A 79 -7.82 -4.36 -33.60
N VAL A 80 -8.47 -5.15 -32.77
CA VAL A 80 -9.54 -6.05 -33.18
C VAL A 80 -10.83 -5.76 -32.43
N VAL A 81 -11.96 -6.03 -33.08
CA VAL A 81 -13.24 -6.05 -32.40
C VAL A 81 -13.30 -7.31 -31.57
N ASP A 82 -13.47 -7.13 -30.27
CA ASP A 82 -13.69 -8.22 -29.33
C ASP A 82 -14.87 -7.82 -28.44
N LEU A 83 -15.97 -8.57 -28.53
CA LEU A 83 -17.18 -8.27 -27.78
C LEU A 83 -17.07 -8.64 -26.31
N ASP A 84 -16.08 -9.47 -25.96
CA ASP A 84 -15.81 -9.89 -24.59
C ASP A 84 -14.76 -8.98 -23.91
N ALA A 85 -14.22 -7.99 -24.63
CA ALA A 85 -13.34 -6.96 -24.07
C ALA A 85 -14.10 -6.08 -23.04
N ARG A 86 -13.38 -5.70 -21.97
CA ARG A 86 -13.99 -5.20 -20.73
C ARG A 86 -14.33 -3.73 -20.78
N SER A 87 -13.47 -2.96 -21.44
CA SER A 87 -13.54 -1.50 -21.42
C SER A 87 -14.45 -0.98 -22.55
N GLN A 88 -14.26 -1.53 -23.74
CA GLN A 88 -14.99 -1.26 -24.99
C GLN A 88 -14.97 -2.54 -25.84
N PRO A 89 -15.79 -2.66 -26.91
CA PRO A 89 -15.81 -3.86 -27.77
C PRO A 89 -14.58 -3.96 -28.70
N THR A 90 -13.40 -3.57 -28.20
CA THR A 90 -12.12 -3.59 -28.90
C THR A 90 -11.01 -3.99 -27.95
N ALA A 91 -10.09 -4.82 -28.43
CA ALA A 91 -8.87 -5.19 -27.72
C ALA A 91 -7.69 -5.14 -28.68
N LEU A 92 -6.47 -5.10 -28.13
CA LEU A 92 -5.27 -5.17 -28.94
C LEU A 92 -4.80 -6.62 -29.08
N LEU A 93 -4.78 -7.12 -30.31
CA LEU A 93 -4.18 -8.39 -30.69
C LEU A 93 -2.67 -8.24 -30.81
N LEU A 94 -1.92 -9.13 -30.16
CA LEU A 94 -0.51 -9.40 -30.37
C LEU A 94 -0.41 -10.72 -31.14
N GLU A 95 0.09 -10.64 -32.37
CA GLU A 95 0.28 -11.79 -33.25
C GLU A 95 1.48 -12.63 -32.77
N GLY A 96 1.39 -13.95 -32.80
CA GLY A 96 2.40 -14.92 -32.38
C GLY A 96 3.60 -15.00 -33.32
N GLU A 97 4.17 -13.85 -33.67
CA GLU A 97 5.37 -13.70 -34.47
C GLU A 97 6.59 -13.41 -33.57
N PRO A 98 7.80 -13.89 -33.92
CA PRO A 98 8.98 -13.78 -33.05
C PRO A 98 9.42 -12.35 -32.70
N ASP A 99 9.00 -11.36 -33.49
CA ASP A 99 9.34 -9.95 -33.30
C ASP A 99 8.16 -9.07 -32.87
N THR A 100 7.05 -9.70 -32.46
CA THR A 100 5.92 -9.01 -31.87
C THR A 100 6.33 -8.30 -30.59
N VAL A 101 6.07 -7.00 -30.57
CA VAL A 101 6.40 -6.14 -29.45
C VAL A 101 5.43 -4.98 -29.41
N LEU A 102 5.05 -4.61 -28.20
CA LEU A 102 4.36 -3.36 -27.90
C LEU A 102 5.12 -2.68 -26.76
N MET A 103 5.60 -1.46 -26.99
CA MET A 103 6.44 -0.74 -26.04
C MET A 103 5.90 0.67 -25.82
N SER A 104 5.60 0.99 -24.56
CA SER A 104 5.08 2.30 -24.19
C SER A 104 6.16 3.38 -24.40
N ARG A 105 5.74 4.64 -24.45
CA ARG A 105 6.66 5.76 -24.19
C ARG A 105 7.18 5.68 -22.74
N PRO A 106 8.27 6.38 -22.40
CA PRO A 106 8.66 6.56 -21.01
C PRO A 106 7.51 7.17 -20.21
N ILE A 107 7.11 6.48 -19.15
CA ILE A 107 6.05 6.85 -18.21
C ILE A 107 6.73 7.44 -16.98
N ASP A 108 6.35 8.66 -16.63
CA ASP A 108 6.77 9.27 -15.37
C ASP A 108 5.89 8.73 -14.24
N LEU A 109 6.52 8.01 -13.32
CA LEU A 109 5.85 7.45 -12.14
C LEU A 109 5.83 8.45 -10.97
N GLY A 110 6.46 9.63 -11.13
CA GLY A 110 6.62 10.60 -10.05
C GLY A 110 7.43 10.05 -8.89
N ASP A 111 7.19 10.60 -7.69
CA ASP A 111 7.81 10.14 -6.45
C ASP A 111 7.13 8.88 -5.88
N ASP A 112 6.34 8.16 -6.70
CA ASP A 112 5.53 7.07 -6.17
C ASP A 112 6.45 5.95 -5.63
N ALA A 113 6.23 5.42 -4.42
CA ALA A 113 7.07 4.38 -3.82
C ALA A 113 6.55 2.96 -4.08
N ALA A 114 5.30 2.82 -4.50
CA ALA A 114 4.73 1.54 -4.93
C ALA A 114 3.69 1.77 -6.03
N VAL A 115 4.01 1.33 -7.25
CA VAL A 115 3.10 1.37 -8.41
C VAL A 115 2.75 -0.05 -8.79
N LYS A 116 1.52 -0.26 -9.25
CA LYS A 116 1.07 -1.51 -9.84
C LYS A 116 0.80 -1.32 -11.32
N VAL A 117 1.06 -2.38 -12.09
CA VAL A 117 0.53 -2.54 -13.43
C VAL A 117 -0.63 -3.54 -13.37
N SER A 118 -1.70 -3.23 -14.09
CA SER A 118 -2.77 -4.19 -14.40
C SER A 118 -3.10 -4.18 -15.87
N PHE A 119 -3.56 -5.32 -16.37
CA PHE A 119 -4.12 -5.47 -17.71
C PHE A 119 -4.93 -6.76 -17.76
N TYR A 120 -5.88 -6.84 -18.68
CA TYR A 120 -6.55 -8.09 -19.03
C TYR A 120 -5.83 -8.71 -20.22
N ALA A 121 -5.67 -10.03 -20.22
CA ALA A 121 -5.19 -10.74 -21.39
C ALA A 121 -5.85 -12.11 -21.56
N ALA A 122 -5.97 -12.54 -22.81
CA ALA A 122 -6.51 -13.84 -23.19
C ALA A 122 -5.70 -14.43 -24.35
N PRO A 123 -5.30 -15.72 -24.30
CA PRO A 123 -4.74 -16.37 -25.47
C PRO A 123 -5.84 -16.59 -26.52
N VAL A 124 -5.54 -16.35 -27.80
CA VAL A 124 -6.49 -16.62 -28.89
C VAL A 124 -6.41 -18.08 -29.28
N GLU A 125 -7.54 -18.79 -29.23
CA GLU A 125 -7.62 -20.25 -29.43
C GLU A 125 -7.37 -20.66 -30.90
N HIS A 126 -6.12 -20.68 -31.35
CA HIS A 126 -5.75 -21.38 -32.61
C HIS A 126 -4.34 -21.97 -32.64
N ARG A 127 -3.46 -21.62 -31.70
CA ARG A 127 -2.11 -22.19 -31.59
C ARG A 127 -1.79 -22.53 -30.14
N ALA A 128 -1.50 -23.80 -29.88
CA ALA A 128 -1.08 -24.26 -28.57
C ALA A 128 0.39 -23.92 -28.35
N GLY A 129 0.69 -23.37 -27.17
CA GLY A 129 2.05 -23.03 -26.78
C GLY A 129 2.40 -21.58 -27.06
N GLY A 130 2.59 -20.84 -25.98
CA GLY A 130 3.12 -19.50 -26.00
C GLY A 130 2.88 -18.80 -24.67
N ALA A 131 3.56 -17.69 -24.44
CA ALA A 131 3.45 -16.91 -23.23
C ALA A 131 3.51 -15.42 -23.56
N LEU A 132 2.57 -14.66 -23.00
CA LEU A 132 2.71 -13.22 -22.90
C LEU A 132 3.81 -12.91 -21.87
N VAL A 133 4.73 -12.04 -22.25
CA VAL A 133 5.84 -11.59 -21.42
C VAL A 133 5.73 -10.08 -21.25
N VAL A 134 5.64 -9.64 -20.00
CA VAL A 134 5.60 -8.23 -19.63
C VAL A 134 6.87 -7.87 -18.89
N GLU A 135 7.54 -6.84 -19.37
CA GLU A 135 8.81 -6.36 -18.86
C GLU A 135 8.70 -4.86 -18.58
N CYS A 136 9.33 -4.44 -17.48
CA CYS A 136 9.62 -3.03 -17.26
C CYS A 136 11.03 -2.75 -17.79
N VAL A 137 11.16 -1.73 -18.64
CA VAL A 137 12.42 -1.28 -19.22
C VAL A 137 12.76 0.10 -18.66
N TRP A 138 13.96 0.22 -18.11
CA TRP A 138 14.45 1.46 -17.50
C TRP A 138 15.21 2.32 -18.50
N ALA A 139 15.28 3.63 -18.24
CA ALA A 139 16.01 4.56 -19.10
C ALA A 139 17.52 4.27 -19.22
N ASP A 140 18.12 3.56 -18.26
CA ASP A 140 19.52 3.12 -18.29
C ASP A 140 19.73 1.78 -19.02
N GLY A 141 18.66 1.18 -19.57
CA GLY A 141 18.68 -0.07 -20.30
C GLY A 141 18.57 -1.32 -19.42
N GLY A 142 18.38 -1.18 -18.11
CA GLY A 142 18.00 -2.31 -17.27
C GLY A 142 16.60 -2.81 -17.59
N LEU A 143 16.37 -4.10 -17.36
CA LEU A 143 15.10 -4.77 -17.63
C LEU A 143 14.76 -5.71 -16.49
N THR A 144 13.52 -5.64 -16.02
CA THR A 144 12.98 -6.56 -15.01
C THR A 144 11.69 -7.17 -15.51
N LEU A 145 11.57 -8.49 -15.41
CA LEU A 145 10.32 -9.19 -15.68
C LEU A 145 9.28 -8.81 -14.62
N VAL A 146 8.06 -8.57 -15.06
CA VAL A 146 6.93 -8.34 -14.18
C VAL A 146 6.32 -9.70 -13.81
N GLU A 147 6.56 -10.16 -12.59
CA GLU A 147 5.86 -11.35 -12.05
C GLU A 147 4.43 -10.95 -11.64
N ALA A 148 3.47 -11.21 -12.52
CA ALA A 148 2.08 -10.89 -12.30
C ALA A 148 1.33 -12.08 -11.69
N ALA A 149 0.55 -11.81 -10.64
CA ALA A 149 -0.51 -12.72 -10.24
C ALA A 149 -1.67 -12.59 -11.24
N SER A 150 -2.27 -13.70 -11.64
CA SER A 150 -3.44 -13.70 -12.51
C SER A 150 -4.69 -14.20 -11.77
N ARG A 151 -5.84 -13.65 -12.16
CA ARG A 151 -7.15 -14.14 -11.75
C ARG A 151 -7.99 -14.34 -13.01
N ARG A 152 -8.53 -15.55 -13.17
CA ARG A 152 -9.45 -15.85 -14.26
C ARG A 152 -10.79 -15.15 -14.04
N GLU A 153 -11.27 -14.53 -15.11
CA GLU A 153 -12.56 -13.87 -15.19
C GLU A 153 -13.57 -14.73 -15.95
N SER A 154 -14.86 -14.40 -15.84
CA SER A 154 -15.96 -15.22 -16.38
C SER A 154 -16.11 -15.16 -17.91
N ASP A 155 -15.43 -14.23 -18.57
CA ASP A 155 -15.47 -13.90 -20.00
C ASP A 155 -14.31 -14.53 -20.80
N GLY A 156 -13.45 -15.33 -20.15
CA GLY A 156 -12.30 -15.96 -20.79
C GLY A 156 -11.01 -15.14 -20.71
N TYR A 157 -11.07 -13.88 -20.25
CA TYR A 157 -9.88 -13.10 -19.92
C TYR A 157 -9.30 -13.52 -18.56
N GLU A 158 -8.01 -13.24 -18.38
CA GLU A 158 -7.36 -13.24 -17.07
C GLU A 158 -6.92 -11.81 -16.74
N LEU A 159 -7.27 -11.34 -15.55
CA LEU A 159 -6.76 -10.10 -14.97
C LEU A 159 -5.36 -10.37 -14.41
N TYR A 160 -4.36 -9.67 -14.93
CA TYR A 160 -3.00 -9.69 -14.43
C TYR A 160 -2.75 -8.45 -13.57
N VAL A 161 -2.16 -8.63 -12.39
CA VAL A 161 -1.74 -7.52 -11.51
C VAL A 161 -0.36 -7.81 -10.96
N ALA A 162 0.52 -6.81 -11.02
CA ALA A 162 1.87 -6.91 -10.48
C ALA A 162 2.32 -5.60 -9.86
N ALA A 163 3.09 -5.68 -8.77
CA ALA A 163 3.82 -4.54 -8.25
C ALA A 163 5.07 -4.30 -9.10
N LEU A 164 5.34 -3.04 -9.43
CA LEU A 164 6.60 -2.66 -10.04
C LEU A 164 7.71 -2.69 -8.97
N PRO A 165 8.94 -3.11 -9.33
CA PRO A 165 10.07 -3.10 -8.41
C PRO A 165 10.41 -1.67 -7.99
N ALA A 166 10.95 -1.46 -6.78
CA ALA A 166 11.20 -0.12 -6.24
C ALA A 166 12.18 0.72 -7.11
N GLU A 167 13.07 0.05 -7.82
CA GLU A 167 14.01 0.65 -8.77
C GLU A 167 13.30 1.30 -9.96
N ALA A 168 12.07 0.86 -10.26
CA ALA A 168 11.26 1.36 -11.37
C ALA A 168 10.94 2.83 -11.30
N LEU A 169 10.84 3.33 -10.07
CA LEU A 169 10.22 4.60 -9.74
C LEU A 169 11.17 5.76 -9.96
N ARG A 170 12.46 5.50 -10.24
CA ARG A 170 13.51 6.52 -10.22
C ARG A 170 13.90 7.09 -11.58
N HIS A 171 13.54 6.43 -12.69
CA HIS A 171 14.16 6.70 -13.99
C HIS A 171 13.20 6.79 -15.18
N GLY A 172 11.89 6.82 -14.93
CA GLY A 172 10.89 6.66 -15.98
C GLY A 172 10.88 5.23 -16.52
N VAL A 173 9.72 4.61 -16.54
CA VAL A 173 9.56 3.21 -16.96
C VAL A 173 8.94 3.14 -18.35
N GLN A 174 9.35 2.17 -19.14
CA GLN A 174 8.57 1.73 -20.28
C GLN A 174 8.01 0.34 -20.00
N LEU A 175 6.73 0.13 -20.29
CA LEU A 175 6.18 -1.21 -20.39
C LEU A 175 6.55 -1.79 -21.74
N ARG A 176 6.95 -3.06 -21.73
CA ARG A 176 7.16 -3.86 -22.94
C ARG A 176 6.38 -5.16 -22.83
N PHE A 177 5.42 -5.32 -23.73
CA PHE A 177 4.74 -6.58 -23.99
C PHE A 177 5.41 -7.26 -25.17
N SER A 178 5.67 -8.56 -25.04
CA SER A 178 6.21 -9.41 -26.11
C SER A 178 5.72 -10.83 -25.92
N LEU A 179 5.90 -11.67 -26.94
CA LEU A 179 5.47 -13.06 -26.90
C LEU A 179 6.67 -14.00 -26.89
N ARG A 180 6.50 -15.14 -26.22
CA ARG A 180 7.34 -16.33 -26.41
C ARG A 180 6.49 -17.41 -27.05
N GLY A 181 6.93 -17.96 -28.17
CA GLY A 181 6.16 -18.95 -28.92
C GLY A 181 5.28 -18.30 -29.98
N GLU A 182 4.32 -19.08 -30.51
CA GLU A 182 3.58 -18.73 -31.72
C GLU A 182 2.09 -18.46 -31.46
N ALA A 183 1.66 -18.50 -30.20
CA ALA A 183 0.28 -18.20 -29.82
C ALA A 183 0.01 -16.70 -29.86
N ASP A 184 -1.11 -16.31 -30.47
CA ASP A 184 -1.60 -14.94 -30.43
C ASP A 184 -2.24 -14.64 -29.06
N TRP A 185 -2.20 -13.38 -28.64
CA TRP A 185 -2.77 -12.92 -27.38
C TRP A 185 -3.55 -11.64 -27.57
N LEU A 186 -4.72 -11.54 -26.93
CA LEU A 186 -5.43 -10.29 -26.75
C LEU A 186 -4.97 -9.65 -25.45
N ILE A 187 -4.81 -8.33 -25.48
CA ILE A 187 -4.62 -7.51 -24.28
C ILE A 187 -5.62 -6.35 -24.28
N ASP A 188 -6.08 -5.99 -23.09
CA ASP A 188 -7.02 -4.89 -22.87
C ASP A 188 -6.74 -4.19 -21.52
N ASP A 189 -7.21 -2.95 -21.38
CA ASP A 189 -7.21 -2.12 -20.17
C ASP A 189 -5.86 -2.06 -19.44
N VAL A 190 -4.81 -1.66 -20.17
CA VAL A 190 -3.46 -1.54 -19.60
C VAL A 190 -3.38 -0.30 -18.73
N ARG A 191 -3.14 -0.50 -17.43
CA ARG A 191 -3.06 0.57 -16.43
C ARG A 191 -1.78 0.52 -15.62
N LEU A 192 -1.20 1.68 -15.35
CA LEU A 192 -0.30 1.89 -14.22
C LEU A 192 -0.95 2.83 -13.22
N PHE A 193 -0.97 2.44 -11.96
CA PHE A 193 -1.60 3.20 -10.89
C PHE A 193 -0.83 3.01 -9.59
N ALA A 194 -0.89 4.02 -8.73
CA ALA A 194 -0.33 3.93 -7.39
C ALA A 194 -0.98 2.77 -6.60
N ALA A 195 -0.18 2.02 -5.86
CA ALA A 195 -0.68 0.89 -5.09
C ALA A 195 -1.53 1.41 -3.92
N ARG A 196 -2.78 0.94 -3.81
CA ARG A 196 -3.56 1.14 -2.60
C ARG A 196 -2.90 0.44 -1.42
N ILE A 197 -2.64 1.18 -0.36
CA ILE A 197 -2.08 0.74 0.92
C ILE A 197 -3.06 1.04 2.06
N SER A 198 -2.94 0.31 3.15
CA SER A 198 -3.76 0.45 4.34
C SER A 198 -2.94 0.94 5.53
N LEU A 199 -3.50 1.88 6.29
CA LEU A 199 -3.01 2.30 7.59
C LEU A 199 -3.99 1.82 8.66
N LEU A 200 -3.57 0.85 9.46
CA LEU A 200 -4.31 0.44 10.65
C LEU A 200 -3.92 1.36 11.81
N VAL A 201 -4.88 2.15 12.29
CA VAL A 201 -4.69 3.06 13.43
C VAL A 201 -5.27 2.43 14.68
N GLN A 202 -4.46 2.30 15.72
CA GLN A 202 -4.86 1.67 16.99
C GLN A 202 -4.36 2.50 18.17
N GLY A 203 -4.98 2.31 19.32
CA GLY A 203 -4.41 2.66 20.62
C GLY A 203 -4.12 1.39 21.41
N ARG A 204 -3.23 1.46 22.42
CA ARG A 204 -3.14 0.36 23.39
C ARG A 204 -4.52 0.09 24.02
N PRO A 205 -4.78 -1.14 24.51
CA PRO A 205 -6.05 -1.46 25.18
C PRO A 205 -6.39 -0.45 26.27
N GLY A 206 -7.62 0.09 26.23
CA GLY A 206 -8.11 1.12 27.17
C GLY A 206 -7.99 2.57 26.68
N VAL A 207 -7.49 2.81 25.47
CA VAL A 207 -7.65 4.10 24.77
C VAL A 207 -9.05 4.13 24.14
N ALA A 208 -9.93 4.99 24.65
CA ALA A 208 -11.32 5.15 24.16
C ALA A 208 -11.56 6.54 23.53
N THR A 209 -10.47 7.27 23.27
CA THR A 209 -10.54 8.57 22.63
C THR A 209 -10.39 8.43 21.12
N ALA A 210 -11.02 9.34 20.38
CA ALA A 210 -10.89 9.38 18.93
C ALA A 210 -9.45 9.74 18.54
N LEU A 211 -8.93 9.05 17.53
CA LEU A 211 -7.64 9.37 16.88
C LEU A 211 -7.92 9.94 15.49
N GLU A 212 -7.07 10.85 15.05
CA GLU A 212 -7.22 11.54 13.77
C GLU A 212 -6.07 11.21 12.82
N VAL A 213 -6.36 11.19 11.52
CA VAL A 213 -5.40 11.09 10.43
C VAL A 213 -5.67 12.20 9.41
N HIS A 214 -4.60 12.79 8.90
CA HIS A 214 -4.64 13.79 7.83
C HIS A 214 -3.55 13.52 6.78
N PRO A 215 -3.81 13.62 5.47
CA PRO A 215 -5.10 13.91 4.87
C PRO A 215 -6.13 12.82 5.14
N ALA A 216 -7.41 13.17 4.90
CA ALA A 216 -8.45 12.16 4.84
C ALA A 216 -8.11 11.13 3.75
N ASP A 217 -8.58 9.91 3.95
CA ASP A 217 -8.27 8.80 3.06
C ASP A 217 -9.04 8.88 1.72
N LEU A 218 -8.86 7.89 0.85
CA LEU A 218 -9.54 7.83 -0.46
C LEU A 218 -11.08 7.78 -0.37
N GLU A 219 -11.63 7.54 0.82
CA GLU A 219 -13.07 7.53 1.08
C GLU A 219 -13.50 8.79 1.85
N GLY A 220 -12.61 9.79 1.96
CA GLY A 220 -12.86 11.05 2.64
C GLY A 220 -12.85 10.95 4.17
N GLN A 221 -12.33 9.86 4.74
CA GLN A 221 -12.32 9.63 6.19
C GLN A 221 -11.00 10.05 6.83
N GLY A 222 -11.05 10.89 7.87
CA GLY A 222 -9.86 11.37 8.59
C GLY A 222 -9.64 10.68 9.95
N GLY A 223 -10.64 10.59 10.81
CA GLY A 223 -10.49 10.09 12.19
C GLY A 223 -11.58 9.13 12.63
N GLY A 224 -11.43 8.54 13.82
CA GLY A 224 -12.38 7.57 14.36
C GLY A 224 -11.99 7.01 15.71
N GLN A 225 -12.86 6.17 16.27
CA GLN A 225 -12.56 5.38 17.46
C GLN A 225 -11.63 4.21 17.07
N PRO A 226 -10.45 4.06 17.69
CA PRO A 226 -9.55 2.96 17.38
C PRO A 226 -10.11 1.60 17.87
N PRO A 227 -9.82 0.49 17.17
CA PRO A 227 -9.04 0.44 15.93
C PRO A 227 -9.87 0.83 14.69
N PHE A 228 -9.26 1.54 13.74
CA PHE A 228 -9.84 1.79 12.43
C PHE A 228 -8.78 1.72 11.32
N VAL A 229 -9.22 1.52 10.08
CA VAL A 229 -8.34 1.43 8.90
C VAL A 229 -8.57 2.63 7.99
N ARG A 230 -7.50 3.16 7.40
CA ARG A 230 -7.53 4.17 6.34
C ARG A 230 -6.85 3.65 5.10
N TYR A 231 -7.33 4.07 3.93
CA TYR A 231 -6.77 3.64 2.65
C TYR A 231 -6.21 4.80 1.84
N TYR A 232 -4.95 4.67 1.46
CA TYR A 232 -4.24 5.67 0.68
C TYR A 232 -3.66 5.05 -0.58
N ASP A 233 -3.28 5.88 -1.52
CA ASP A 233 -2.37 5.49 -2.59
C ASP A 233 -0.94 5.68 -2.11
N ALA A 234 -0.09 4.69 -2.39
CA ALA A 234 1.31 4.74 -2.04
C ALA A 234 2.07 5.67 -3.00
N PRO A 235 2.95 6.53 -2.48
CA PRO A 235 3.26 6.78 -1.10
C PRO A 235 2.31 7.84 -0.55
N ALA A 236 1.96 7.71 0.72
CA ALA A 236 1.14 8.69 1.40
C ALA A 236 1.95 9.36 2.49
N VAL A 237 2.04 10.70 2.45
CA VAL A 237 2.47 11.47 3.62
C VAL A 237 1.24 11.67 4.50
N ILE A 238 1.24 10.99 5.64
CA ILE A 238 0.15 11.02 6.60
C ILE A 238 0.60 11.72 7.88
N SER A 239 -0.35 12.30 8.58
CA SER A 239 -0.18 12.80 9.93
C SER A 239 -1.20 12.14 10.83
N VAL A 240 -0.72 11.45 11.85
CA VAL A 240 -1.56 10.89 12.92
C VAL A 240 -1.57 11.83 14.11
N THR A 241 -2.74 12.04 14.71
CA THR A 241 -2.92 12.89 15.89
C THR A 241 -3.71 12.16 16.97
N ALA A 242 -3.19 12.19 18.18
CA ALA A 242 -3.76 11.61 19.39
C ALA A 242 -3.90 12.72 20.45
N PRO A 243 -5.01 12.74 21.22
CA PRO A 243 -5.10 13.57 22.41
C PRO A 243 -3.99 13.26 23.41
N LEU A 244 -3.50 14.26 24.15
CA LEU A 244 -2.46 14.02 25.15
C LEU A 244 -2.95 13.18 26.35
N ARG A 245 -4.27 13.12 26.55
CA ARG A 245 -4.92 12.33 27.60
C ARG A 245 -6.10 11.54 27.05
N SER A 246 -6.26 10.31 27.55
CA SER A 246 -7.43 9.46 27.34
C SER A 246 -7.83 8.84 28.68
N GLY A 247 -8.74 9.50 29.40
CA GLY A 247 -9.07 9.13 30.78
C GLY A 247 -7.82 9.23 31.67
N ARG A 248 -7.53 8.16 32.43
CA ARG A 248 -6.33 8.03 33.29
C ARG A 248 -5.05 7.73 32.53
N ARG A 249 -5.03 7.83 31.20
CA ARG A 249 -3.84 7.51 30.41
C ARG A 249 -3.28 8.75 29.75
N ALA A 250 -1.96 8.85 29.75
CA ALA A 250 -1.21 9.91 29.09
C ALA A 250 -0.53 9.39 27.83
N PHE A 251 -0.70 10.11 26.73
CA PHE A 251 -0.03 9.80 25.46
C PHE A 251 1.49 9.89 25.64
N GLN A 252 2.20 8.91 25.11
CA GLN A 252 3.66 8.82 25.21
C GLN A 252 4.32 9.12 23.86
N ARG A 253 3.83 8.48 22.80
CA ARG A 253 4.44 8.50 21.46
C ARG A 253 3.56 7.82 20.44
N TRP A 254 3.86 8.07 19.18
CA TRP A 254 3.40 7.26 18.06
C TRP A 254 4.45 6.20 17.71
N LEU A 255 3.98 4.99 17.48
CA LEU A 255 4.78 3.91 16.90
C LEU A 255 4.23 3.58 15.51
N LEU A 256 5.09 3.56 14.49
CA LEU A 256 4.76 3.10 13.13
C LEU A 256 5.49 1.78 12.89
N ASP A 257 4.74 0.70 12.70
CA ASP A 257 5.28 -0.68 12.60
C ASP A 257 6.25 -1.04 13.74
N GLY A 258 5.98 -0.48 14.93
CA GLY A 258 6.79 -0.65 16.14
C GLY A 258 7.96 0.33 16.29
N ALA A 259 8.32 1.10 15.26
CA ALA A 259 9.34 2.13 15.34
C ALA A 259 8.77 3.45 15.90
N CYS A 260 9.53 4.14 16.75
CA CYS A 260 9.11 5.43 17.30
C CYS A 260 9.22 6.53 16.24
N VAL A 261 8.10 7.20 15.94
CA VAL A 261 7.97 8.22 14.87
C VAL A 261 7.46 9.57 15.36
N GLY A 262 6.94 9.62 16.57
CA GLY A 262 6.50 10.86 17.21
C GLY A 262 6.97 10.90 18.64
N ASP A 263 7.21 12.11 19.13
CA ASP A 263 7.39 12.35 20.55
C ASP A 263 6.02 12.55 21.23
N ALA A 264 6.04 13.12 22.42
CA ALA A 264 4.87 13.21 23.27
C ALA A 264 3.90 14.34 22.90
N ASP A 265 4.08 15.04 21.77
CA ASP A 265 3.20 16.14 21.33
C ASP A 265 1.88 15.68 20.69
N GLY A 266 1.62 14.37 20.69
CA GLY A 266 0.36 13.80 20.19
C GLY A 266 0.29 13.69 18.68
N ARG A 267 1.19 14.32 17.93
CA ARG A 267 1.19 14.33 16.47
C ARG A 267 2.47 13.74 15.91
N ALA A 268 2.35 12.88 14.90
CA ALA A 268 3.47 12.45 14.06
C ALA A 268 3.13 12.69 12.58
N VAL A 269 4.14 12.92 11.74
CA VAL A 269 4.01 13.06 10.29
C VAL A 269 5.00 12.11 9.63
N GLU A 270 4.50 11.15 8.86
CA GLU A 270 5.30 10.08 8.29
C GLU A 270 4.89 9.78 6.85
N GLN A 271 5.84 9.29 6.06
CA GLN A 271 5.55 8.77 4.73
C GLN A 271 5.40 7.25 4.81
N ILE A 272 4.25 6.73 4.40
CA ILE A 272 4.00 5.29 4.27
C ILE A 272 4.02 4.87 2.81
N VAL A 273 4.65 3.74 2.54
CA VAL A 273 4.88 3.20 1.18
C VAL A 273 4.29 1.80 0.98
N ALA A 274 3.83 1.19 2.07
CA ALA A 274 3.23 -0.14 2.15
C ALA A 274 2.14 -0.11 3.24
N ASP A 275 1.46 -1.25 3.43
CA ASP A 275 0.58 -1.43 4.59
C ASP A 275 1.35 -1.18 5.89
N ALA A 276 0.77 -0.38 6.78
CA ALA A 276 1.42 0.05 8.01
C ALA A 276 0.46 0.05 9.21
N VAL A 277 1.01 -0.07 10.41
CA VAL A 277 0.29 0.03 11.67
C VAL A 277 0.78 1.24 12.45
N ALA A 278 -0.10 2.21 12.66
CA ALA A 278 0.13 3.33 13.57
C ALA A 278 -0.51 3.04 14.94
N LEU A 279 0.33 2.91 15.96
CA LEU A 279 -0.08 2.67 17.33
C LEU A 279 0.15 3.93 18.18
N ALA A 280 -0.93 4.48 18.72
CA ALA A 280 -0.87 5.49 19.76
C ALA A 280 -0.52 4.81 21.09
N ASP A 281 0.70 5.06 21.57
CA ASP A 281 1.20 4.52 22.82
C ASP A 281 0.76 5.39 24.00
N TYR A 282 0.14 4.78 24.99
CA TYR A 282 -0.37 5.44 26.19
C TYR A 282 0.08 4.71 27.44
N ALA A 283 0.56 5.47 28.42
CA ALA A 283 0.90 4.98 29.74
C ALA A 283 -0.20 5.32 30.75
N LEU A 284 -0.30 4.54 31.82
CA LEU A 284 -1.18 4.86 32.94
C LEU A 284 -0.59 6.05 33.71
N LEU A 285 -1.41 7.06 33.98
CA LEU A 285 -1.01 8.24 34.75
C LEU A 285 -0.87 7.83 36.21
N GLY A 286 0.26 8.16 36.84
CA GLY A 286 0.63 7.76 38.19
C GLY A 286 1.39 6.43 38.29
N ASP A 287 1.49 5.64 37.22
CA ASP A 287 2.36 4.45 37.18
C ASP A 287 3.80 4.93 37.01
N MET A 288 4.44 5.28 38.11
CA MET A 288 5.74 5.93 38.15
C MET A 288 6.88 4.91 38.15
N ASN A 289 6.61 3.65 38.48
CA ASN A 289 7.61 2.59 38.44
C ASN A 289 7.54 1.72 37.16
N GLY A 290 6.46 1.83 36.38
CA GLY A 290 6.30 1.17 35.08
C GLY A 290 5.77 -0.26 35.15
N ASP A 291 5.28 -0.72 36.31
CA ASP A 291 4.77 -2.08 36.49
C ASP A 291 3.35 -2.29 35.94
N GLY A 292 2.74 -1.22 35.45
CA GLY A 292 1.41 -1.21 34.82
C GLY A 292 0.26 -1.06 35.80
N ARG A 293 0.53 -0.76 37.07
CA ARG A 293 -0.44 -0.43 38.12
C ARG A 293 -0.20 0.98 38.64
N VAL A 294 -1.22 1.54 39.30
CA VAL A 294 -1.09 2.78 40.08
C VAL A 294 -1.38 2.39 41.51
N ASP A 295 -0.34 2.18 42.29
CA ASP A 295 -0.44 1.73 43.68
C ASP A 295 0.67 2.29 44.56
N GLN A 296 0.72 1.84 45.82
CA GLN A 296 1.69 2.34 46.79
C GLN A 296 3.17 2.19 46.36
N PHE A 297 3.48 1.29 45.41
CA PHE A 297 4.82 1.11 44.87
C PHE A 297 5.23 2.23 43.90
N ASP A 298 4.30 3.10 43.50
CA ASP A 298 4.59 4.30 42.70
C ASP A 298 4.98 5.49 43.55
N LEU A 299 4.71 5.48 44.85
CA LEU A 299 4.92 6.64 45.73
C LEU A 299 6.38 7.06 45.79
N ASP A 300 7.29 6.12 46.04
CA ASP A 300 8.72 6.40 46.14
C ASP A 300 9.27 6.90 44.78
N ALA A 301 8.78 6.33 43.69
CA ALA A 301 9.15 6.72 42.34
C ALA A 301 8.61 8.12 41.98
N PHE A 302 7.38 8.45 42.38
CA PHE A 302 6.80 9.79 42.24
C PHE A 302 7.60 10.85 43.00
N VAL A 303 7.90 10.58 44.27
CA VAL A 303 8.69 11.49 45.10
C VAL A 303 10.10 11.65 44.52
N LEU A 304 10.75 10.56 44.12
CA LEU A 304 12.06 10.60 43.47
C LEU A 304 12.03 11.45 42.19
N ALA A 305 11.02 11.27 41.35
CA ALA A 305 10.83 12.06 40.12
C ALA A 305 10.66 13.57 40.37
N MET A 306 10.18 13.96 41.55
CA MET A 306 10.06 15.36 41.96
C MET A 306 11.37 15.92 42.54
N ILE A 307 12.04 15.17 43.41
CA ILE A 307 13.19 15.68 44.19
C ILE A 307 14.54 15.47 43.50
N ASP A 308 14.67 14.40 42.71
CA ASP A 308 15.88 14.06 41.97
C ASP A 308 15.50 13.43 40.61
N PRO A 309 15.10 14.28 39.63
CA PRO A 309 14.76 13.85 38.29
C PRO A 309 15.85 13.04 37.57
N GLN A 310 17.11 13.31 37.88
CA GLN A 310 18.24 12.63 37.24
C GLN A 310 18.34 11.19 37.74
N THR A 311 18.33 11.00 39.06
CA THR A 311 18.33 9.65 39.65
C THR A 311 17.08 8.87 39.25
N TYR A 312 15.93 9.53 39.11
CA TYR A 312 14.72 8.88 38.56
C TYR A 312 14.97 8.35 37.13
N ALA A 313 15.49 9.18 36.23
CA ALA A 313 15.76 8.79 34.84
C ALA A 313 16.81 7.68 34.73
N GLU A 314 17.78 7.63 35.65
CA GLU A 314 18.77 6.55 35.72
C GLU A 314 18.15 5.21 36.17
N ARG A 315 17.13 5.25 37.06
CA ARG A 315 16.41 4.05 37.54
C ARG A 315 15.31 3.58 36.60
N HIS A 316 14.71 4.51 35.85
CA HIS A 316 13.58 4.28 34.96
C HIS A 316 13.83 4.91 33.58
N PRO A 317 14.85 4.44 32.82
CA PRO A 317 15.31 5.10 31.59
C PRO A 317 14.28 5.13 30.46
N GLU A 318 13.30 4.23 30.47
CA GLU A 318 12.21 4.16 29.51
C GLU A 318 10.94 4.93 29.90
N LEU A 319 10.90 5.52 31.10
CA LEU A 319 9.72 6.21 31.64
C LEU A 319 9.88 7.74 31.59
N ASP A 320 8.95 8.42 30.92
CA ASP A 320 8.85 9.87 31.00
C ASP A 320 8.09 10.26 32.28
N ARG A 321 8.85 10.81 33.24
CA ARG A 321 8.32 11.25 34.53
C ARG A 321 7.28 12.35 34.43
N LEU A 322 7.39 13.26 33.45
CA LEU A 322 6.46 14.38 33.31
C LEU A 322 5.15 13.84 32.76
N ARG A 323 5.18 12.97 31.75
CA ARG A 323 3.95 12.41 31.17
C ARG A 323 3.19 11.50 32.12
N ARG A 324 3.88 10.85 33.06
CA ARG A 324 3.28 9.97 34.07
C ARG A 324 2.90 10.70 35.36
N GLY A 325 3.62 11.77 35.71
CA GLY A 325 3.48 12.46 37.00
C GLY A 325 2.83 13.84 36.95
N ASP A 326 2.76 14.49 35.78
CA ASP A 326 1.99 15.74 35.62
C ASP A 326 0.49 15.39 35.59
N PHE A 327 -0.20 15.58 36.70
CA PHE A 327 -1.62 15.31 36.83
C PHE A 327 -2.47 16.51 36.42
N ASN A 328 -2.00 17.73 36.70
CA ASN A 328 -2.78 18.94 36.42
C ASN A 328 -2.65 19.44 34.95
N GLY A 329 -1.69 18.90 34.19
CA GLY A 329 -1.44 19.20 32.78
C GLY A 329 -0.74 20.54 32.53
N ASP A 330 -0.04 21.11 33.51
CA ASP A 330 0.70 22.37 33.38
C ASP A 330 2.11 22.20 32.77
N GLY A 331 2.50 20.96 32.48
CA GLY A 331 3.78 20.60 31.88
C GLY A 331 4.91 20.42 32.89
N VAL A 332 4.65 20.50 34.20
CA VAL A 332 5.68 20.42 35.24
C VAL A 332 5.25 19.56 36.43
N LEU A 333 5.90 18.40 36.62
CA LEU A 333 5.73 17.58 37.81
C LEU A 333 6.21 18.32 39.08
N ASN A 334 5.28 18.80 39.89
CA ASN A 334 5.52 19.58 41.10
C ASN A 334 4.44 19.34 42.18
N ARG A 335 4.43 20.20 43.22
CA ARG A 335 3.46 20.10 44.33
C ARG A 335 1.99 20.18 43.89
N GLY A 336 1.71 20.75 42.73
CA GLY A 336 0.38 20.86 42.14
C GLY A 336 -0.22 19.50 41.74
N ASP A 337 0.62 18.50 41.53
CA ASP A 337 0.21 17.15 41.09
C ASP A 337 -0.08 16.20 42.25
N ILE A 338 0.45 16.50 43.44
CA ILE A 338 0.42 15.59 44.60
C ILE A 338 -0.99 15.14 44.94
N ASN A 339 -1.95 16.06 45.06
CA ASN A 339 -3.30 15.71 45.50
C ASN A 339 -3.98 14.74 44.53
N GLN A 340 -3.83 14.99 43.23
CA GLN A 340 -4.43 14.15 42.19
C GLN A 340 -3.71 12.80 42.06
N PHE A 341 -2.39 12.77 42.27
CA PHE A 341 -1.65 11.52 42.37
C PHE A 341 -2.15 10.67 43.56
N VAL A 342 -2.32 11.28 44.73
CA VAL A 342 -2.86 10.59 45.92
C VAL A 342 -4.28 10.08 45.67
N GLU A 343 -5.14 10.87 45.03
CA GLU A 343 -6.47 10.40 44.61
C GLU A 343 -6.37 9.20 43.65
N ALA A 344 -5.39 9.20 42.74
CA ALA A 344 -5.18 8.10 41.81
C ALA A 344 -4.80 6.78 42.49
N LEU A 345 -4.02 6.83 43.58
CA LEU A 345 -3.64 5.67 44.40
C LEU A 345 -4.82 5.03 45.17
N LEU A 346 -5.90 5.79 45.39
CA LEU A 346 -7.04 5.38 46.20
C LEU A 346 -8.20 4.83 45.35
N GLU A 347 -8.12 4.93 44.03
CA GLU A 347 -9.12 4.33 43.14
C GLU A 347 -8.87 2.82 42.98
N PRO A 348 -9.94 1.99 43.08
CA PRO A 348 -9.85 0.53 43.12
C PRO A 348 -9.57 -0.15 41.77
#